data_AF-A0A821GKJ2-F1
#
_entry.id   AF-A0A821GKJ2-F1
#
_cell.length_a   1.000
_cell.length_b   1.000
_cell.length_c   1.000
_cell.angle_alpha   90.00
_cell.angle_beta   90.00
_cell.angle_gamma   90.00
#
_symmetry.space_group_name_H-M   'P 1'
#
loop_
_entity.id
_entity.type
_entity.pdbx_description
1 polymer ?
#
loop_
_entity_poly.entity_id
_entity_poly.type
_entity_poly.pdbx_seq_one_letter_code
_entity_poly.pdbx_strand_id
1 'polypeptide(L)'
;MLTLYKSLVRSVISYGSIILLTAKDNIWKRLQTIQNKALKATLGFPLYTSTKYVHSISNTQEIKTYSTTLLEQSITRARIYNDKITENNLLKIQLHIERSDI
;
A
#
# COMPACT_ATOMS: atom_id res chain seq x y z
N MET A 1 8.17 -7.35 -17.64
CA MET A 1 7.00 -6.48 -17.44
C MET A 1 6.53 -6.41 -15.98
N LEU A 2 6.36 -7.52 -15.27
CA LEU A 2 5.94 -7.51 -13.85
C LEU A 2 6.92 -6.74 -12.94
N THR A 3 8.22 -6.86 -13.17
CA THR A 3 9.27 -6.17 -12.39
C THR A 3 9.23 -4.65 -12.57
N LEU A 4 8.96 -4.17 -13.79
CA LEU A 4 8.80 -2.74 -14.09
C LEU A 4 7.53 -2.18 -13.45
N TYR A 5 6.41 -2.92 -13.55
CA TYR A 5 5.17 -2.57 -12.87
C TYR A 5 5.38 -2.46 -11.36
N LYS A 6 6.02 -3.47 -10.76
CA LYS A 6 6.38 -3.45 -9.34
C LYS A 6 7.27 -2.25 -9.01
N SER A 7 8.30 -1.97 -9.81
CA SER A 7 9.21 -0.85 -9.55
C SER A 7 8.51 0.50 -9.58
N LEU A 8 7.66 0.76 -10.57
CA LEU A 8 6.97 2.06 -10.72
C LEU A 8 5.86 2.24 -9.69
N VAL A 9 4.95 1.26 -9.61
CA VAL A 9 3.79 1.34 -8.72
C VAL A 9 4.24 1.34 -7.26
N ARG A 10 5.22 0.51 -6.90
CA ARG A 10 5.76 0.49 -5.53
C ARG A 10 6.44 1.81 -5.17
N SER A 11 7.18 2.44 -6.09
CA SER A 11 7.84 3.72 -5.82
C SER A 11 6.83 4.84 -5.59
N VAL A 12 5.81 4.94 -6.45
CA VAL A 12 4.73 5.94 -6.31
C VAL A 12 3.96 5.75 -5.01
N ILE A 13 3.59 4.50 -4.68
CA ILE A 13 2.90 4.20 -3.41
C ILE A 13 3.80 4.50 -2.22
N SER A 14 5.10 4.18 -2.29
CA SER A 14 6.01 4.40 -1.15
C SER A 14 6.14 5.89 -0.83
N TYR A 15 6.32 6.75 -1.84
CA TYR A 15 6.36 8.20 -1.65
C TYR A 15 5.01 8.78 -1.24
N GLY A 16 3.91 8.31 -1.84
CA GLY A 16 2.56 8.81 -1.54
C GLY A 16 1.92 8.22 -0.29
N SER A 17 2.54 7.22 0.34
CA SER A 17 1.93 6.40 1.40
C SER A 17 1.36 7.23 2.54
N ILE A 18 2.11 8.22 3.03
CA ILE A 18 1.71 9.09 4.15
C ILE A 18 0.41 9.85 3.83
N ILE A 19 0.28 10.37 2.61
CA ILE A 19 -0.90 11.12 2.17
C ILE A 19 -2.07 10.17 1.90
N LEU A 20 -1.78 9.04 1.25
CA LEU A 20 -2.75 7.99 0.93
C LEU A 20 -3.38 7.38 2.19
N LEU A 21 -2.62 7.26 3.27
CA LEU A 21 -3.11 6.72 4.54
C LEU A 21 -4.15 7.62 5.22
N THR A 22 -4.17 8.92 4.91
CA THR A 22 -5.23 9.84 5.37
C THR A 22 -6.45 9.90 4.45
N ALA A 23 -6.41 9.16 3.32
CA ALA A 23 -7.46 9.22 2.30
C ALA A 23 -8.65 8.31 2.64
N LYS A 24 -9.84 8.71 2.16
CA LYS A 24 -11.10 7.93 2.30
C LYS A 24 -10.99 6.55 1.65
N ASP A 25 -11.66 5.56 2.23
CA ASP A 25 -11.69 4.16 1.73
C ASP A 25 -12.14 4.00 0.28
N ASN A 26 -12.98 4.92 -0.23
CA ASN A 26 -13.40 4.88 -1.64
C ASN A 26 -12.21 5.00 -2.60
N ILE A 27 -11.21 5.81 -2.23
CA ILE A 27 -9.99 6.00 -3.02
C ILE A 27 -9.16 4.70 -3.01
N TRP A 28 -9.04 4.05 -1.84
CA TRP A 28 -8.38 2.75 -1.70
C TRP A 28 -9.01 1.66 -2.57
N LYS A 29 -10.34 1.54 -2.55
CA LYS A 29 -11.07 0.57 -3.38
C LYS A 29 -10.83 0.80 -4.87
N ARG A 30 -10.83 2.06 -5.30
CA ARG A 30 -10.55 2.42 -6.70
C ARG A 30 -9.12 2.10 -7.10
N LEU A 31 -8.16 2.41 -6.23
CA LEU A 31 -6.74 2.14 -6.46
C LEU A 31 -6.46 0.63 -6.54
N GLN A 32 -7.05 -0.17 -5.64
CA GLN A 32 -6.99 -1.63 -5.67
C GLN A 32 -7.58 -2.20 -6.96
N THR A 33 -8.71 -1.65 -7.43
CA THR A 33 -9.34 -2.08 -8.69
C THR A 33 -8.41 -1.84 -9.89
N ILE A 34 -7.75 -0.67 -9.93
CA ILE A 34 -6.80 -0.33 -11.01
C ILE A 34 -5.58 -1.25 -10.94
N GLN A 35 -5.03 -1.49 -9.75
CA GLN A 35 -3.91 -2.42 -9.55
C GLN A 35 -4.24 -3.82 -10.05
N ASN A 36 -5.42 -4.35 -9.69
CA ASN A 36 -5.87 -5.67 -10.10
C ASN A 36 -6.03 -5.78 -11.61
N LYS A 37 -6.58 -4.74 -12.26
CA LYS A 37 -6.68 -4.68 -13.73
C LYS A 37 -5.31 -4.66 -14.39
N ALA A 38 -4.38 -3.86 -13.87
CA ALA A 38 -3.02 -3.75 -14.40
C ALA A 38 -2.23 -5.06 -14.23
N LEU A 39 -2.36 -5.73 -13.08
CA LEU A 39 -1.73 -7.04 -12.83
C LEU A 39 -2.27 -8.10 -13.80
N LYS A 40 -3.59 -8.15 -14.00
CA LYS A 40 -4.19 -9.08 -14.98
C LYS A 40 -3.70 -8.81 -16.40
N ALA A 41 -3.68 -7.56 -16.83
CA ALA A 41 -3.17 -7.17 -18.15
C ALA A 41 -1.69 -7.55 -18.32
N THR A 42 -0.87 -7.33 -17.29
CA THR A 42 0.57 -7.64 -17.33
C THR A 42 0.85 -9.14 -17.39
N LEU A 43 0.00 -9.95 -16.77
CA LEU A 43 0.12 -11.41 -16.73
C LEU A 43 -0.64 -12.11 -17.88
N GLY A 44 -1.38 -11.36 -18.70
CA GLY A 44 -2.20 -11.93 -19.77
C GLY A 44 -3.42 -12.72 -19.28
N PHE A 45 -3.88 -12.49 -18.03
CA PHE A 45 -5.01 -13.21 -17.47
C PHE A 45 -6.36 -12.62 -17.91
N PRO A 46 -7.39 -13.47 -18.12
CA PRO A 46 -8.73 -13.00 -18.39
C PRO A 46 -9.32 -12.16 -17.24
N LEU A 47 -10.26 -11.28 -17.58
CA LEU A 47 -10.88 -10.35 -16.63
C LEU A 47 -11.58 -11.04 -15.46
N TYR A 48 -12.14 -12.24 -15.68
CA TYR A 48 -12.87 -13.02 -14.68
C TYR A 48 -11.97 -13.82 -13.72
N THR A 49 -10.65 -13.82 -13.90
CA THR A 49 -9.73 -14.54 -13.00
C THR A 49 -9.83 -13.97 -11.58
N SER A 50 -9.85 -14.85 -10.58
CA SER A 50 -9.90 -14.44 -9.16
C SER A 50 -8.72 -13.54 -8.81
N THR A 51 -8.99 -12.44 -8.11
CA THR A 51 -7.95 -11.52 -7.63
C THR A 51 -6.99 -12.22 -6.68
N LYS A 52 -7.49 -13.08 -5.79
CA LYS A 52 -6.66 -13.87 -4.86
C LYS A 52 -5.60 -14.69 -5.59
N TYR A 53 -5.97 -15.28 -6.73
CA TYR A 53 -5.07 -16.06 -7.57
C TYR A 53 -4.01 -15.19 -8.28
N VAL A 54 -4.40 -14.00 -8.73
CA VAL A 54 -3.47 -13.03 -9.33
C VAL A 54 -2.45 -12.53 -8.30
N HIS A 55 -2.89 -12.30 -7.06
CA HIS A 55 -2.02 -11.88 -5.96
C HIS A 55 -1.06 -12.98 -5.51
N SER A 56 -1.49 -14.24 -5.46
CA SER A 56 -0.61 -15.37 -5.13
C SER A 56 0.48 -15.60 -6.17
N ILE A 57 0.12 -15.58 -7.47
CA ILE A 57 1.09 -15.74 -8.57
C ILE A 57 2.07 -14.56 -8.63
N SER A 58 1.55 -13.34 -8.49
CA SER A 58 2.40 -12.15 -8.59
C SER A 58 3.22 -11.91 -7.34
N ASN A 59 2.98 -12.63 -6.23
CA ASN A 59 3.58 -12.38 -4.91
C ASN A 59 3.50 -10.88 -4.55
N THR A 60 2.30 -10.30 -4.68
CA THR A 60 2.07 -8.87 -4.46
C THR A 60 0.97 -8.72 -3.41
N GLN A 61 1.22 -7.92 -2.38
CA GLN A 61 0.22 -7.59 -1.35
C GLN A 61 -0.80 -6.57 -1.87
N GLU A 62 -1.92 -6.48 -1.16
CA GLU A 62 -2.89 -5.38 -1.34
C GLU A 62 -2.24 -4.03 -0.97
N ILE A 63 -2.70 -2.96 -1.62
CA ILE A 63 -2.06 -1.64 -1.47
C ILE A 63 -2.19 -1.12 -0.04
N LYS A 64 -3.35 -1.36 0.62
CA LYS A 64 -3.59 -0.91 2.01
C LYS A 64 -2.59 -1.57 2.96
N THR A 65 -2.48 -2.91 2.90
CA THR A 65 -1.51 -3.69 3.68
C THR A 65 -0.06 -3.31 3.40
N TYR A 66 0.29 -3.06 2.14
CA TYR A 66 1.64 -2.61 1.80
C TYR A 66 1.96 -1.22 2.39
N SER A 67 0.97 -0.32 2.45
CA SER A 67 1.17 1.02 2.98
C SER A 67 1.24 1.04 4.51
N THR A 68 0.48 0.18 5.19
CA THR A 68 0.59 0.03 6.66
C THR A 68 1.91 -0.58 7.08
N THR A 69 2.38 -1.62 6.39
CA THR A 69 3.70 -2.23 6.67
C THR A 69 4.85 -1.23 6.46
N LEU A 70 4.76 -0.35 5.45
CA LEU A 70 5.72 0.74 5.27
C LEU A 70 5.69 1.74 6.44
N LEU A 71 4.51 2.06 6.96
CA LEU A 71 4.36 2.94 8.12
C LEU A 71 4.93 2.30 9.39
N GLU A 72 4.70 1.01 9.63
CA GLU A 72 5.30 0.29 10.76
C GLU A 72 6.83 0.25 10.67
N GLN A 73 7.36 0.02 9.47
CA GLN A 73 8.80 0.06 9.21
C GLN A 73 9.39 1.46 9.46
N SER A 74 8.68 2.53 9.08
CA SER A 74 9.15 3.89 9.30
C SER A 74 9.14 4.28 10.78
N ILE A 75 8.12 3.85 11.54
CA ILE A 75 8.08 4.00 13.00
C ILE A 75 9.24 3.24 13.66
N THR A 76 9.47 2.00 13.25
CA THR A 76 10.57 1.18 13.78
C THR A 76 11.93 1.84 13.53
N ARG A 77 12.13 2.41 12.33
CA ARG A 77 13.34 3.17 12.01
C ARG A 77 13.47 4.43 12.86
N ALA A 78 12.40 5.22 13.00
CA ALA A 78 12.40 6.42 13.83
C ALA A 78 12.80 6.09 15.29
N ARG A 79 12.31 4.96 15.81
CA ARG A 79 12.68 4.46 17.14
C ARG A 79 14.16 4.08 17.24
N ILE A 80 14.71 3.38 16.25
CA ILE A 80 16.15 3.01 16.22
C ILE A 80 17.04 4.25 16.21
N TYR A 81 16.65 5.28 15.46
CA TYR A 81 17.42 6.53 15.34
C TYR A 81 17.09 7.57 16.43
N ASN A 82 16.22 7.23 17.39
CA ASN A 82 15.80 8.10 18.50
C ASN A 82 15.24 9.48 18.05
N ASP A 83 14.61 9.53 16.88
CA ASP A 83 13.92 10.74 16.38
C ASP A 83 12.49 10.79 16.91
N LYS A 84 12.35 11.41 18.09
CA LYS A 84 11.08 11.53 18.81
C LYS A 84 10.04 12.40 18.09
N ILE A 85 10.47 13.35 17.25
CA ILE A 85 9.54 14.27 16.56
C ILE A 85 8.85 13.51 15.43
N THR A 86 9.64 12.79 14.62
CA THR A 86 9.12 12.00 13.50
C THR A 86 8.27 10.83 14.01
N GLU A 87 8.68 10.13 15.08
CA GLU A 87 7.90 9.05 15.70
C GLU A 87 6.50 9.52 16.14
N ASN A 88 6.41 10.66 16.84
CA ASN A 88 5.13 11.20 17.31
C ASN A 88 4.18 11.58 16.17
N ASN A 89 4.70 12.12 15.06
CA ASN A 89 3.88 12.47 13.90
C ASN A 89 3.36 11.22 13.17
N LEU A 90 4.19 10.18 13.05
CA LEU A 90 3.79 8.92 12.43
C LEU A 90 2.75 8.17 13.27
N LEU A 91 2.90 8.16 14.61
CA LEU A 91 1.93 7.57 15.53
C LEU A 91 0.57 8.27 15.48
N LYS A 92 0.53 9.61 15.33
CA LYS A 92 -0.73 10.34 15.14
C LYS A 92 -1.46 9.92 13.87
N ILE A 93 -0.72 9.67 12.79
CA ILE A 93 -1.30 9.19 11.53
C ILE A 93 -1.86 7.77 11.72
N GLN A 94 -1.15 6.91 12.44
CA GLN A 94 -1.64 5.57 12.77
C GLN A 94 -2.97 5.60 13.55
N LEU A 95 -3.06 6.43 14.58
CA LEU A 95 -4.28 6.61 15.37
C LEU A 95 -5.46 7.17 14.55
N HIS A 96 -5.18 7.99 13.54
CA HIS A 96 -6.22 8.50 12.63
C HIS A 96 -6.78 7.42 11.71
N ILE A 97 -5.94 6.48 11.27
CA ILE A 97 -6.35 5.34 10.46
C ILE A 97 -7.23 4.39 11.28
N GLU A 98 -6.81 4.03 12.50
CA GLU A 98 -7.58 3.14 13.39
C GLU A 98 -8.95 3.72 13.76
N ARG A 99 -9.07 5.05 13.84
CA ARG A 99 -10.36 5.74 14.06
C ARG A 99 -11.25 5.82 12.82
N SER A 100 -10.69 5.66 11.62
CA SER A 100 -11.45 5.70 10.37
C SER A 100 -12.00 4.33 9.98
N ASP A 101 -11.46 3.25 10.56
CA ASP A 101 -11.90 1.87 10.36
C ASP A 101 -13.01 1.43 11.36
N ILE A 102 -13.41 2.29 12.32
CA ILE A 102 -14.54 2.11 13.27
C ILE A 102 -15.75 2.92 12.81
#